data_AF-A0A256BC75-F1
#
_entry.id   AF-A0A256BC75-F1
#
_cell.length_a   1.000
_cell.length_b   1.000
_cell.length_c   1.000
_cell.angle_alpha   90.00
_cell.angle_beta   90.00
_cell.angle_gamma   90.00
#
_symmetry.space_group_name_H-M   'P 1'
#
loop_
_entity.id
_entity.type
_entity.pdbx_description
1 polymer ?
#
loop_
_entity_poly.entity_id
_entity_poly.type
_entity_poly.pdbx_seq_one_letter_code
_entity_poly.pdbx_strand_id
1 'polypeptide(L)'
;MIEKELSFDVIAKYVMAKSMKPTFNLLVFLFLAIMPSAAFAEPVVIKTTPANTNYYPWIVQLSQSPIDWFASDVNAKVQGKAYRVVILIEDIYNSVFIEQVTFGTEGCCKKVTNARMVDLKTFSAKFGFTDEINGFRFMRWISPTSFIFRYKDRLFVMTAIDSPEVKVEPYADD
;
A
#
# COMPACT_ATOMS: atom_id res chain seq x y z
N MET A 1 13.91 84.20 33.41
CA MET A 1 14.40 83.45 34.59
C MET A 1 13.14 82.84 35.22
N ILE A 2 12.80 81.57 35.05
CA ILE A 2 13.57 80.35 35.27
C ILE A 2 13.05 79.26 34.30
N GLU A 3 13.96 78.59 33.60
CA GLU A 3 13.74 77.31 32.92
C GLU A 3 13.43 76.22 33.96
N LYS A 4 12.46 75.34 33.69
CA LYS A 4 12.52 73.98 34.21
C LYS A 4 12.18 72.98 33.12
N GLU A 5 13.16 72.12 32.92
CA GLU A 5 13.30 71.00 32.01
C GLU A 5 12.08 70.06 32.04
N LEU A 6 11.41 69.92 30.89
CA LEU A 6 10.70 68.69 30.58
C LEU A 6 11.71 67.71 29.97
N SER A 7 12.11 66.76 30.80
CA SER A 7 12.98 65.63 30.49
C SER A 7 12.55 64.90 29.21
N PHE A 8 13.47 64.92 28.23
CA PHE A 8 13.40 64.15 26.97
C PHE A 8 13.32 62.62 27.19
N ASP A 9 13.61 62.11 28.39
CA ASP A 9 13.60 60.68 28.69
C ASP A 9 12.21 60.05 28.69
N VAL A 10 11.15 60.83 28.92
CA VAL A 10 9.78 60.30 28.96
C VAL A 10 9.25 60.00 27.56
N ILE A 11 9.64 60.81 26.57
CA ILE A 11 9.20 60.62 25.17
C ILE A 11 9.95 59.44 24.53
N ALA A 12 11.24 59.25 24.86
CA ALA A 12 12.03 58.13 24.34
C ALA A 12 11.51 56.76 24.81
N LYS A 13 11.04 56.65 26.06
CA LYS A 13 10.47 55.39 26.59
C LYS A 13 9.12 55.03 25.98
N TYR A 14 8.34 56.00 25.51
CA TYR A 14 7.01 55.73 24.93
C TYR A 14 7.07 55.27 23.46
N VAL A 15 8.09 55.70 22.71
CA VAL A 15 8.22 55.35 21.28
C VAL A 15 8.81 53.95 21.07
N MET A 16 9.57 53.41 22.03
CA MET A 16 10.19 52.08 21.87
C MET A 16 9.29 50.88 22.21
N ALA A 17 8.08 51.08 22.76
CA ALA A 17 7.21 49.97 23.18
C ALA A 17 6.24 49.46 22.10
N LYS A 18 6.21 50.06 20.89
CA LYS A 18 5.15 49.81 19.89
C LYS A 18 5.65 49.41 18.51
N SER A 19 6.80 48.74 18.41
CA SER A 19 7.29 48.28 17.10
C SER A 19 8.08 46.97 17.20
N MET A 20 7.46 45.93 17.78
CA MET A 20 8.11 44.61 17.84
C MET A 20 7.11 43.47 17.98
N LYS A 21 5.99 43.48 17.23
CA LYS A 21 5.02 42.35 17.24
C LYS A 21 4.36 41.91 15.92
N PRO A 22 4.64 42.45 14.70
CA PRO A 22 4.05 41.86 13.49
C PRO A 22 4.96 40.85 12.76
N THR A 23 6.29 40.93 12.90
CA THR A 23 7.23 40.10 12.12
C THR A 23 7.40 38.68 12.65
N PHE A 24 7.28 38.47 13.97
CA PHE A 24 7.41 37.14 14.57
C PHE A 24 6.25 36.21 14.18
N ASN A 25 5.02 36.73 14.09
CA ASN A 25 3.86 35.94 13.66
C ASN A 25 3.95 35.53 12.18
N LEU A 26 4.54 36.37 11.32
CA LEU A 26 4.68 36.06 9.90
C LEU A 26 5.68 34.91 9.66
N LEU A 27 6.78 34.88 10.42
CA LEU A 27 7.80 33.82 10.37
C LEU A 27 7.25 32.48 10.87
N VAL A 28 6.42 32.48 11.91
CA VAL A 28 5.77 31.26 12.43
C VAL A 28 4.76 30.69 11.41
N PHE A 29 3.97 31.55 10.74
CA PHE A 29 3.06 31.11 9.67
C PHE A 29 3.82 30.54 8.46
N LEU A 30 4.97 31.13 8.09
CA LEU A 30 5.81 30.62 7.02
C LEU A 30 6.38 29.24 7.39
N PHE A 31 6.85 29.05 8.63
CA PHE A 31 7.34 27.75 9.11
C PHE A 31 6.24 26.68 9.17
N LEU A 32 5.01 27.04 9.55
CA LEU A 32 3.87 26.13 9.54
C LEU A 32 3.43 25.74 8.12
N ALA A 33 3.57 26.65 7.15
CA ALA A 33 3.23 26.40 5.75
C ALA A 33 4.23 25.50 5.02
N ILE A 34 5.46 25.37 5.54
CA ILE A 34 6.51 24.50 4.98
C ILE A 34 6.46 23.10 5.61
N MET A 35 5.59 22.85 6.60
CA MET A 35 5.36 21.49 7.10
C MET A 35 4.88 20.65 5.91
N PRO A 36 5.68 19.70 5.40
CA PRO A 36 5.21 18.80 4.37
C PRO A 36 4.06 18.04 5.00
N SER A 37 2.85 18.23 4.48
CA SER A 37 1.74 17.35 4.77
C SER A 37 2.23 15.97 4.37
N ALA A 38 2.57 15.13 5.35
CA ALA A 38 2.83 13.72 5.14
C ALA A 38 1.48 13.11 4.73
N ALA A 39 1.14 13.29 3.46
CA ALA A 39 0.03 12.63 2.82
C ALA A 39 0.44 11.18 2.68
N PHE A 40 0.20 10.39 3.73
CA PHE A 40 0.20 8.95 3.62
C PHE A 40 -0.89 8.61 2.61
N ALA A 41 -0.48 8.21 1.41
CA ALA A 41 -1.42 7.80 0.39
C ALA A 41 -2.22 6.61 0.93
N GLU A 42 -3.54 6.76 1.02
CA GLU A 42 -4.39 5.66 1.48
C GLU A 42 -4.24 4.44 0.55
N PRO A 43 -4.23 3.22 1.10
CA PRO A 43 -4.13 2.01 0.29
C PRO A 43 -5.26 1.94 -0.73
N VAL A 44 -4.89 1.65 -1.97
CA VAL A 44 -5.82 1.56 -3.08
C VAL A 44 -6.51 0.20 -3.04
N VAL A 45 -7.84 0.21 -2.92
CA VAL A 45 -8.65 -1.02 -2.94
C VAL A 45 -8.87 -1.49 -4.39
N ILE A 46 -8.49 -2.72 -4.69
CA ILE A 46 -8.67 -3.38 -5.98
C ILE A 46 -9.62 -4.56 -5.81
N LYS A 47 -10.67 -4.62 -6.64
CA LYS A 47 -11.63 -5.71 -6.62
C LYS A 47 -11.03 -6.96 -7.26
N THR A 48 -11.53 -8.10 -6.83
CA THR A 48 -11.26 -9.37 -7.50
C THR A 48 -12.56 -9.99 -7.96
N THR A 49 -12.50 -10.81 -8.99
CA THR A 49 -13.65 -11.55 -9.52
C THR A 49 -13.44 -13.04 -9.34
N PRO A 50 -14.47 -13.82 -8.98
CA PRO A 50 -14.37 -15.28 -8.93
C PRO A 50 -13.86 -15.83 -10.27
N ALA A 51 -12.92 -16.77 -10.22
CA ALA A 51 -12.35 -17.41 -11.39
C ALA A 51 -12.50 -18.93 -11.29
N ASN A 52 -12.74 -19.58 -12.44
CA ASN A 52 -12.73 -21.04 -12.54
C ASN A 52 -11.32 -21.50 -12.93
N THR A 53 -10.69 -22.33 -12.10
CA THR A 53 -9.29 -22.76 -12.28
C THR A 53 -9.16 -24.17 -12.83
N ASN A 54 -10.20 -24.71 -13.46
CA ASN A 54 -10.14 -26.06 -14.01
C ASN A 54 -8.98 -26.24 -15.01
N TYR A 55 -8.54 -25.17 -15.67
CA TYR A 55 -7.40 -25.18 -16.57
C TYR A 55 -6.82 -23.77 -16.74
N TYR A 56 -5.49 -23.63 -16.68
CA TYR A 56 -4.79 -22.41 -17.09
C TYR A 56 -3.98 -22.67 -18.35
N PRO A 57 -4.16 -21.87 -19.41
CA PRO A 57 -3.50 -22.14 -20.68
C PRO A 57 -1.99 -21.90 -20.62
N TRP A 58 -1.51 -20.86 -19.92
CA TRP A 58 -0.08 -20.47 -19.93
C TRP A 58 0.37 -19.79 -18.62
N ILE A 59 0.75 -20.59 -17.63
CA ILE A 59 1.31 -20.06 -16.37
C ILE A 59 2.76 -19.62 -16.60
N VAL A 60 3.04 -18.34 -16.39
CA VAL A 60 4.42 -17.81 -16.46
C VAL A 60 5.08 -17.67 -15.10
N GLN A 61 4.29 -17.51 -14.04
CA GLN A 61 4.81 -17.51 -12.69
C GLN A 61 3.77 -18.09 -11.74
N LEU A 62 4.23 -18.94 -10.84
CA LEU A 62 3.43 -19.50 -9.76
C LEU A 62 4.23 -19.39 -8.47
N SER A 63 3.66 -18.74 -7.47
CA SER A 63 4.29 -18.60 -6.16
C SER A 63 3.30 -18.93 -5.06
N GLN A 64 3.74 -19.63 -4.01
CA GLN A 64 2.91 -20.02 -2.88
C GLN A 64 3.41 -19.35 -1.59
N SER A 65 2.48 -18.80 -0.82
CA SER A 65 2.79 -18.18 0.47
C SER A 65 3.17 -19.22 1.53
N PRO A 66 3.78 -18.80 2.65
CA PRO A 66 3.95 -19.66 3.80
C PRO A 66 2.61 -20.28 4.22
N ILE A 67 2.64 -21.56 4.60
CA ILE A 67 1.44 -22.30 5.00
C ILE A 67 1.07 -21.87 6.42
N ASP A 68 -0.18 -21.45 6.59
CA ASP A 68 -0.81 -21.23 7.89
C ASP A 68 -1.44 -22.55 8.35
N TRP A 69 -0.76 -23.23 9.27
CA TRP A 69 -1.19 -24.52 9.81
C TRP A 69 -2.17 -24.31 10.95
N PHE A 70 -3.33 -24.93 10.86
CA PHE A 70 -4.33 -24.89 11.91
C PHE A 70 -3.91 -25.81 13.05
N ALA A 71 -3.83 -25.27 14.26
CA ALA A 71 -3.69 -26.09 15.43
C ALA A 71 -4.97 -26.92 15.63
N SER A 72 -4.82 -28.14 16.15
CA SER A 72 -5.76 -28.78 17.08
C SER A 72 -6.89 -29.71 16.59
N ASP A 73 -6.82 -30.36 15.43
CA ASP A 73 -7.58 -31.61 15.24
C ASP A 73 -6.90 -32.56 14.26
N VAL A 74 -6.35 -33.67 14.79
CA VAL A 74 -5.72 -34.73 13.98
C VAL A 74 -6.70 -35.32 12.97
N ASN A 75 -8.00 -35.25 13.25
CA ASN A 75 -9.07 -35.77 12.39
C ASN A 75 -9.64 -34.74 11.41
N ALA A 76 -9.22 -33.46 11.48
CA ALA A 76 -9.67 -32.46 10.53
C ALA A 76 -9.12 -32.77 9.13
N LYS A 77 -10.02 -32.79 8.14
CA LYS A 77 -9.67 -33.00 6.72
C LYS A 77 -8.80 -31.89 6.15
N VAL A 78 -8.85 -30.70 6.73
CA VAL A 78 -8.02 -29.55 6.36
C VAL A 78 -7.21 -29.14 7.58
N GLN A 79 -5.90 -29.23 7.47
CA GLN A 79 -4.94 -28.93 8.53
C GLN A 79 -4.10 -27.68 8.23
N GLY A 80 -4.13 -27.17 6.99
CA GLY A 80 -3.45 -25.92 6.67
C GLY A 80 -4.07 -25.21 5.48
N LYS A 81 -3.78 -23.91 5.37
CA LYS A 81 -4.11 -23.07 4.23
C LYS A 81 -2.89 -22.30 3.73
N ALA A 82 -2.84 -22.03 2.44
CA ALA A 82 -1.91 -21.07 1.86
C ALA A 82 -2.59 -20.33 0.70
N TYR A 83 -1.97 -19.24 0.26
CA TYR A 83 -2.38 -18.53 -0.94
C TYR A 83 -1.35 -18.76 -2.04
N ARG A 84 -1.79 -18.78 -3.30
CA ARG A 84 -0.90 -18.73 -4.45
C ARG A 84 -1.19 -17.51 -5.30
N VAL A 85 -0.14 -16.94 -5.86
CA VAL A 85 -0.23 -15.98 -6.96
C VAL A 85 0.11 -16.75 -8.24
N VAL A 86 -0.84 -16.77 -9.17
CA VAL A 86 -0.67 -17.34 -10.51
C VAL A 86 -0.67 -16.17 -11.49
N ILE A 87 0.39 -16.06 -12.28
CA ILE A 87 0.49 -15.06 -13.34
C ILE A 87 0.45 -15.82 -14.65
N LEU A 88 -0.49 -15.46 -15.51
CA LEU A 88 -0.60 -15.95 -16.87
C LEU A 88 -0.15 -14.88 -17.85
N ILE A 89 0.26 -15.32 -19.04
CA ILE A 89 0.30 -14.45 -20.22
C ILE A 89 -0.86 -14.86 -21.12
N GLU A 90 -1.76 -13.91 -21.38
CA GLU A 90 -2.83 -14.00 -22.36
C GLU A 90 -2.49 -13.02 -23.49
N ASP A 91 -1.99 -13.56 -24.61
CA ASP A 91 -1.40 -12.81 -25.71
C ASP A 91 -0.27 -11.88 -25.27
N ILE A 92 -0.57 -10.58 -25.10
CA ILE A 92 0.37 -9.55 -24.66
C ILE A 92 0.06 -9.02 -23.25
N TYR A 93 -1.00 -9.51 -22.59
CA TYR A 93 -1.47 -9.06 -21.29
C TYR A 93 -1.13 -10.07 -20.19
N ASN A 94 -0.97 -9.56 -18.97
CA ASN A 94 -0.92 -10.41 -17.79
C ASN A 94 -2.32 -10.59 -17.20
N SER A 95 -2.64 -11.83 -16.83
CA SER A 95 -3.75 -12.13 -15.92
C SER A 95 -3.17 -12.61 -14.60
N VAL A 96 -3.66 -12.06 -13.49
CA VAL A 96 -3.16 -12.39 -12.15
C VAL A 96 -4.29 -13.00 -11.34
N PHE A 97 -4.06 -14.21 -10.83
CA PHE A 97 -4.99 -14.94 -10.00
C PHE A 97 -4.42 -15.11 -8.59
N ILE A 98 -5.30 -15.01 -7.61
CA ILE A 98 -5.05 -15.34 -6.22
C ILE A 98 -5.85 -16.59 -5.92
N GLU A 99 -5.16 -17.70 -5.66
CA GLU A 99 -5.77 -18.97 -5.28
C GLU A 99 -5.64 -19.19 -3.78
N GLN A 100 -6.69 -19.71 -3.17
CA GLN A 100 -6.61 -20.32 -1.85
C GLN A 100 -6.44 -21.82 -2.01
N VAL A 101 -5.50 -22.36 -1.24
CA VAL A 101 -5.11 -23.76 -1.27
C VAL A 101 -5.24 -24.32 0.12
N THR A 102 -5.89 -25.47 0.24
CA THR A 102 -5.98 -26.21 1.48
C THR A 102 -5.12 -27.45 1.44
N PHE A 103 -4.60 -27.83 2.60
CA PHE A 103 -3.78 -29.01 2.83
C PHE A 103 -4.47 -29.90 3.87
N GLY A 104 -4.43 -31.20 3.65
CA GLY A 104 -4.79 -32.21 4.64
C GLY A 104 -3.60 -32.59 5.51
N THR A 105 -3.69 -33.77 6.12
CA THR A 105 -2.70 -34.29 7.07
C THR A 105 -1.30 -34.40 6.45
N GLU A 106 -0.28 -33.92 7.17
CA GLU A 106 1.13 -33.94 6.72
C GLU A 106 1.36 -33.24 5.37
N GLY A 107 0.49 -32.29 4.97
CA GLY A 107 0.59 -31.62 3.68
C GLY A 107 0.04 -32.43 2.50
N CYS A 108 -0.60 -33.57 2.75
CA CYS A 108 -1.28 -34.34 1.71
C CYS A 108 -2.54 -33.60 1.19
N CYS A 109 -3.17 -34.15 0.14
CA CYS A 109 -4.50 -33.70 -0.32
C CYS A 109 -4.60 -32.20 -0.69
N LYS A 110 -3.54 -31.63 -1.26
CA LYS A 110 -3.49 -30.25 -1.74
C LYS A 110 -4.60 -29.98 -2.75
N LYS A 111 -5.50 -29.05 -2.42
CA LYS A 111 -6.64 -28.68 -3.29
C LYS A 111 -6.77 -27.17 -3.39
N VAL A 112 -7.04 -26.67 -4.60
CA VAL A 112 -7.47 -25.29 -4.81
C VAL A 112 -8.95 -25.21 -4.41
N THR A 113 -9.26 -24.40 -3.39
CA THR A 113 -10.64 -24.28 -2.87
C THR A 113 -11.32 -23.01 -3.32
N ASN A 114 -10.55 -22.00 -3.71
CA ASN A 114 -11.06 -20.73 -4.19
C ASN A 114 -10.02 -20.13 -5.13
N ALA A 115 -10.45 -19.41 -6.14
CA ALA A 115 -9.58 -18.59 -6.96
C ALA A 115 -10.31 -17.35 -7.44
N ARG A 116 -9.55 -16.27 -7.50
CA ARG A 116 -10.07 -14.97 -7.92
C ARG A 116 -9.06 -14.28 -8.80
N MET A 117 -9.53 -13.63 -9.85
CA MET A 117 -8.72 -12.81 -10.73
C MET A 117 -8.65 -11.39 -10.19
N VAL A 118 -7.46 -10.79 -10.18
CA VAL A 118 -7.23 -9.41 -9.80
C VAL A 118 -7.59 -8.50 -10.97
N ASP A 119 -8.38 -7.44 -10.71
CA ASP A 119 -8.69 -6.44 -11.72
C ASP A 119 -7.49 -5.51 -11.99
N LEU A 120 -6.59 -5.98 -12.84
CA LEU A 120 -5.39 -5.24 -13.22
C LEU A 120 -5.72 -3.97 -14.03
N LYS A 121 -6.89 -3.89 -14.68
CA LYS A 121 -7.31 -2.69 -15.40
C LYS A 121 -7.60 -1.56 -14.42
N THR A 122 -8.40 -1.85 -13.38
CA THR A 122 -8.71 -0.90 -12.32
C THR A 122 -7.46 -0.52 -11.53
N PHE A 123 -6.57 -1.48 -11.25
CA PHE A 123 -5.26 -1.19 -10.65
C PHE A 123 -4.44 -0.24 -11.52
N SER A 124 -4.28 -0.53 -12.81
CA SER A 124 -3.48 0.28 -13.73
C SER A 124 -3.99 1.72 -13.81
N ALA A 125 -5.32 1.88 -13.94
CA ALA A 125 -5.95 3.20 -13.98
C ALA A 125 -5.73 4.01 -12.68
N LYS A 126 -5.86 3.37 -11.50
CA LYS A 126 -5.71 4.03 -10.21
C LYS A 126 -4.28 4.52 -9.93
N PHE A 127 -3.27 3.88 -10.50
CA PHE A 127 -1.88 4.29 -10.39
C PHE A 127 -1.35 5.07 -11.61
N GLY A 128 -2.26 5.49 -12.51
CA GLY A 128 -1.94 6.36 -13.64
C GLY A 128 -1.15 5.68 -14.76
N PHE A 129 -1.23 4.34 -14.88
CA PHE A 129 -0.66 3.62 -16.01
C PHE A 129 -1.65 3.68 -17.18
N THR A 130 -1.29 4.40 -18.25
CA THR A 130 -2.18 4.70 -19.39
C THR A 130 -2.20 3.64 -20.49
N ASP A 131 -1.35 2.62 -20.40
CA ASP A 131 -1.04 1.70 -21.50
C ASP A 131 -1.37 0.23 -21.19
N GLU A 132 -0.75 -0.70 -21.93
CA GLU A 132 -0.90 -2.15 -21.82
C GLU A 132 -0.88 -2.70 -20.39
N ILE A 133 -1.76 -3.67 -20.14
CA ILE A 133 -1.90 -4.41 -18.87
C ILE A 133 -0.84 -5.53 -18.83
N ASN A 134 0.42 -5.15 -18.92
CA ASN A 134 1.56 -6.06 -18.85
C ASN A 134 2.63 -5.56 -17.89
N GLY A 135 3.57 -6.45 -17.56
CA GLY A 135 4.68 -6.16 -16.67
C GLY A 135 4.40 -6.45 -15.19
N PHE A 136 3.36 -7.24 -14.88
CA PHE A 136 3.16 -7.74 -13.51
C PHE A 136 4.15 -8.88 -13.24
N ARG A 137 5.02 -8.71 -12.24
CA ARG A 137 5.98 -9.71 -11.79
C ARG A 137 5.90 -9.87 -10.28
N PHE A 138 5.65 -11.10 -9.82
CA PHE A 138 5.72 -11.40 -8.41
C PHE A 138 7.19 -11.36 -7.94
N MET A 139 7.45 -10.72 -6.80
CA MET A 139 8.81 -10.58 -6.24
C MET A 139 9.04 -11.52 -5.06
N ARG A 140 8.33 -11.31 -3.95
CA ARG A 140 8.46 -12.14 -2.73
C ARG A 140 7.24 -12.03 -1.83
N TRP A 141 7.01 -13.06 -1.03
CA TRP A 141 6.04 -13.01 0.07
C TRP A 141 6.58 -12.17 1.23
N ILE A 142 5.70 -11.45 1.92
CA ILE A 142 5.98 -10.80 3.21
C ILE A 142 5.32 -11.61 4.34
N SER A 143 4.10 -12.09 4.09
CA SER A 143 3.32 -12.90 5.04
C SER A 143 2.48 -13.95 4.28
N PRO A 144 1.73 -14.83 4.97
CA PRO A 144 0.78 -15.72 4.32
C PRO A 144 -0.26 -15.00 3.43
N THR A 145 -0.58 -13.72 3.73
CA THR A 145 -1.62 -12.94 3.07
C THR A 145 -1.13 -11.63 2.44
N SER A 146 0.19 -11.46 2.29
CA SER A 146 0.75 -10.27 1.63
C SER A 146 2.05 -10.55 0.88
N PHE A 147 2.25 -9.86 -0.23
CA PHE A 147 3.42 -9.99 -1.07
C PHE A 147 3.80 -8.69 -1.76
N ILE A 148 5.06 -8.62 -2.16
CA ILE A 148 5.60 -7.56 -3.01
C ILE A 148 5.56 -8.03 -4.45
N PHE A 149 5.14 -7.13 -5.32
CA PHE A 149 5.21 -7.32 -6.75
C PHE A 149 5.79 -6.07 -7.42
N ARG A 150 6.34 -6.28 -8.61
CA ARG A 150 6.70 -5.22 -9.52
C ARG A 150 5.62 -5.11 -10.57
N TYR A 151 5.25 -3.88 -10.91
CA TYR A 151 4.44 -3.60 -12.07
C TYR A 151 5.14 -2.52 -12.90
N LYS A 152 5.56 -2.90 -14.11
CA LYS A 152 6.50 -2.10 -14.94
C LYS A 152 7.75 -1.77 -14.12
N ASP A 153 8.03 -0.49 -13.88
CA ASP A 153 9.23 -0.04 -13.16
C ASP A 153 8.97 0.31 -11.69
N ARG A 154 7.78 0.02 -11.15
CA ARG A 154 7.40 0.38 -9.79
C ARG A 154 7.14 -0.84 -8.92
N LEU A 155 7.54 -0.74 -7.64
CA LEU A 155 7.27 -1.75 -6.63
C LEU A 155 6.01 -1.40 -5.85
N PHE A 156 5.26 -2.44 -5.54
CA PHE A 156 4.01 -2.38 -4.81
C PHE A 156 3.94 -3.51 -3.80
N VAL A 157 3.19 -3.29 -2.74
CA VAL A 157 2.77 -4.35 -1.82
C VAL A 157 1.27 -4.57 -1.96
N MET A 158 0.88 -5.84 -2.05
CA MET A 158 -0.50 -6.27 -2.00
C MET A 158 -0.76 -6.94 -0.65
N THR A 159 -1.83 -6.51 0.03
CA THR A 159 -2.24 -7.02 1.35
C THR A 159 -3.72 -7.42 1.34
N ALA A 160 -4.15 -8.10 2.40
CA ALA A 160 -5.52 -8.59 2.58
C ALA A 160 -5.99 -9.52 1.43
N ILE A 161 -5.09 -10.37 0.91
CA ILE A 161 -5.42 -11.27 -0.21
C ILE A 161 -6.36 -12.42 0.17
N ASP A 162 -6.69 -12.55 1.45
CA ASP A 162 -7.72 -13.44 1.97
C ASP A 162 -9.13 -12.86 1.86
N SER A 163 -9.27 -11.58 1.51
CA SER A 163 -10.53 -10.87 1.35
C SER A 163 -10.95 -10.73 -0.12
N PRO A 164 -12.26 -10.57 -0.45
CA PRO A 164 -12.74 -10.36 -1.82
C PRO A 164 -12.15 -9.13 -2.53
N GLU A 165 -11.70 -8.16 -1.77
CA GLU A 165 -10.98 -6.98 -2.25
C GLU A 165 -9.58 -7.00 -1.65
N VAL A 166 -8.59 -6.64 -2.47
CA VAL A 166 -7.19 -6.56 -2.04
C VAL A 166 -6.81 -5.09 -1.90
N LYS A 167 -5.84 -4.82 -1.02
CA LYS A 167 -5.29 -3.48 -0.85
C LYS A 167 -3.91 -3.41 -1.49
N VAL A 168 -3.65 -2.33 -2.20
CA VAL A 168 -2.39 -2.12 -2.92
C VAL A 168 -1.85 -0.74 -2.61
N GLU A 169 -0.56 -0.66 -2.30
CA GLU A 169 0.14 0.60 -2.04
C GLU A 169 1.55 0.55 -2.63
N PRO A 170 2.14 1.72 -2.99
CA PRO A 170 3.54 1.79 -3.41
C PRO A 170 4.45 1.25 -2.32
N TYR A 171 5.47 0.49 -2.71
CA TYR A 171 6.46 -0.05 -1.80
C TYR A 171 7.82 0.58 -2.12
N ALA A 172 8.44 1.22 -1.12
CA ALA A 172 9.83 1.64 -1.19
C ALA A 172 10.70 0.51 -0.61
N ASP A 173 11.70 0.04 -1.37
CA ASP A 173 12.76 -0.76 -0.77
C ASP A 173 13.56 0.18 0.16
N ASP A 174 13.64 -0.16 1.44
CA ASP A 174 14.52 0.49 2.42
C ASP A 174 16.01 0.20 2.13
#